data_AF-A0AAU9XLB1-F1
#
_entry.id   AF-A0AAU9XLB1-F1
#
_cell.length_a   1.000
_cell.length_b   1.000
_cell.length_c   1.000
_cell.angle_alpha   90.00
_cell.angle_beta   90.00
_cell.angle_gamma   90.00
#
_symmetry.space_group_name_H-M   'P 1'
#
loop_
_entity.id
_entity.type
_entity.pdbx_description
1 polymer ?
#
loop_
_entity_poly.entity_id
_entity_poly.type
_entity_poly.pdbx_seq_one_letter_code
_entity_poly.pdbx_strand_id
1 'polypeptide(L)'
;VKNVCIKKPCPSNAICQAGFSSEGYRCACVPGYTGEYCTVDVDECDLGEHKCNSNAECINTRGSYDCECKEGFTGDGQTCIADGCYNHTNLTEANRKSDYSTPQFGPSLCDSELEGWYRFVGAAGTKMPTTRVSAYRCGTDWSGWLDGVHPTVGDGEVSRKVCFSDRQTGCRYERNIFVKNCGSYFIYSLVSLSCSSRYCGTE
;
A
#
# COMPACT_ATOMS: atom_id res chain seq x y z
N VAL A 1 44.41 -41.12 -11.70
CA VAL A 1 43.12 -40.74 -12.34
C VAL A 1 43.02 -39.22 -12.29
N LYS A 2 42.96 -38.52 -13.43
CA LYS A 2 42.74 -37.07 -13.43
C LYS A 2 41.31 -36.82 -12.94
N ASN A 3 41.14 -36.06 -11.86
CA ASN A 3 39.82 -35.64 -11.40
C ASN A 3 39.17 -34.78 -12.50
N VAL A 4 38.16 -35.33 -13.18
CA VAL A 4 37.52 -34.74 -14.36
C VAL A 4 36.90 -33.37 -14.04
N CYS A 5 36.49 -33.14 -12.79
CA CYS A 5 35.91 -31.88 -12.35
C CYS A 5 36.90 -30.70 -12.29
N ILE A 6 38.21 -30.94 -12.32
CA ILE A 6 39.22 -29.86 -12.37
C ILE A 6 39.11 -29.05 -13.67
N LYS A 7 38.58 -29.65 -14.74
CA LYS A 7 38.38 -28.98 -16.04
C LYS A 7 37.17 -28.04 -16.09
N LYS A 8 36.40 -27.92 -14.99
CA LYS A 8 35.13 -27.16 -14.92
C LYS A 8 34.17 -27.45 -16.10
N PRO A 9 33.79 -28.72 -16.34
CA PRO A 9 32.94 -29.08 -17.47
C PRO A 9 31.44 -28.74 -17.27
N CYS A 10 31.00 -28.48 -16.04
CA CYS A 10 29.62 -28.12 -15.71
C CYS A 10 29.42 -26.59 -15.80
N PRO A 11 28.22 -26.12 -16.19
CA PRO A 11 27.88 -24.69 -16.15
C PRO A 11 27.79 -24.16 -14.72
N SER A 12 27.68 -22.84 -14.57
CA SER A 12 27.65 -22.14 -13.28
C SER A 12 26.53 -22.61 -12.34
N ASN A 13 25.44 -23.13 -12.91
CA ASN A 13 24.25 -23.58 -12.17
C ASN A 13 24.33 -25.05 -11.75
N ALA A 14 25.55 -25.58 -11.67
CA ALA A 14 25.77 -26.96 -11.31
C ALA A 14 27.08 -27.17 -10.55
N ILE A 15 27.08 -28.18 -9.70
CA ILE A 15 28.23 -28.67 -8.97
C ILE A 15 28.72 -29.94 -9.67
N CYS A 16 29.95 -29.93 -10.17
CA CYS A 16 30.54 -31.13 -10.76
C CYS A 16 30.82 -32.18 -9.67
N GLN A 17 30.33 -33.40 -9.89
CA GLN A 17 30.57 -34.54 -9.03
C GLN A 17 31.22 -35.66 -9.84
N ALA A 18 32.30 -36.24 -9.31
CA ALA A 18 32.86 -37.46 -9.89
C ALA A 18 31.83 -38.58 -9.79
N GLY A 19 31.58 -39.30 -10.89
CA GLY A 19 30.47 -40.24 -10.98
C GLY A 19 30.72 -41.38 -11.97
N PHE A 20 29.82 -42.36 -11.98
CA PHE A 20 29.90 -43.57 -12.81
C PHE A 20 29.31 -43.42 -14.22
N SER A 21 29.06 -42.19 -14.68
CA SER A 21 28.65 -41.98 -16.07
C SER A 21 29.74 -42.47 -17.02
N SER A 22 29.38 -42.67 -18.29
CA SER A 22 30.33 -42.96 -19.38
C SER A 22 31.47 -41.93 -19.46
N GLU A 23 31.22 -40.69 -19.02
CA GLU A 23 32.19 -39.59 -19.01
C GLU A 23 33.00 -39.48 -17.69
N GLY A 24 32.64 -40.25 -16.66
CA GLY A 24 33.30 -40.25 -15.34
C GLY A 24 32.94 -39.08 -14.43
N TYR A 25 31.94 -38.27 -14.81
CA TYR A 25 31.42 -37.16 -14.02
C TYR A 25 29.94 -36.91 -14.29
N ARG A 26 29.26 -36.22 -13.38
CA ARG A 26 27.92 -35.68 -13.59
C ARG A 26 27.81 -34.27 -13.02
N CYS A 27 26.87 -33.49 -13.55
CA CYS A 27 26.55 -32.17 -13.02
C CYS A 27 25.34 -32.30 -12.07
N ALA A 28 25.54 -32.00 -10.79
CA ALA A 28 24.44 -31.90 -9.84
C ALA A 28 23.90 -30.46 -9.87
N CYS A 29 22.64 -30.30 -10.30
CA CYS A 29 22.05 -28.98 -10.45
C CYS A 29 21.87 -28.29 -9.11
N VAL A 30 22.11 -26.98 -9.09
CA VAL A 30 21.66 -26.15 -7.97
C VAL A 30 20.13 -26.06 -7.99
N PRO A 31 19.45 -25.75 -6.86
CA PRO A 31 18.01 -25.53 -6.85
C PRO A 31 17.56 -24.55 -7.94
N GLY A 32 16.39 -24.79 -8.54
CA GLY A 32 15.86 -24.01 -9.66
C GLY A 32 16.34 -24.47 -11.05
N TYR A 33 17.17 -25.51 -11.14
CA TYR A 33 17.66 -26.04 -12.42
C TYR A 33 17.53 -27.56 -12.55
N THR A 34 17.33 -28.03 -13.77
CA THR A 34 17.17 -29.45 -14.10
C THR A 34 17.84 -29.83 -15.43
N GLY A 35 17.79 -31.12 -15.77
CA GLY A 35 18.41 -31.72 -16.95
C GLY A 35 19.86 -32.16 -16.73
N GLU A 36 20.42 -32.87 -17.72
CA GLU A 36 21.76 -33.48 -17.65
C GLU A 36 22.90 -32.47 -17.41
N TYR A 37 22.76 -31.28 -18.00
CA TYR A 37 23.72 -30.18 -17.85
C TYR A 37 23.17 -29.00 -17.06
N CYS A 38 22.03 -29.12 -16.37
CA CYS A 38 21.47 -28.05 -15.53
C CYS A 38 21.25 -26.72 -16.27
N THR A 39 20.90 -26.81 -17.55
CA THR A 39 20.62 -25.65 -18.42
C THR A 39 19.13 -25.36 -18.54
N VAL A 40 18.30 -26.32 -18.13
CA VAL A 40 16.85 -26.21 -18.11
C VAL A 40 16.43 -25.59 -16.79
N ASP A 41 15.64 -24.55 -16.89
CA ASP A 41 15.04 -23.86 -15.77
C ASP A 41 13.92 -24.70 -15.16
N VAL A 42 13.78 -24.70 -13.84
CA VAL A 42 12.60 -25.25 -13.18
C VAL A 42 11.62 -24.12 -13.00
N ASP A 43 10.41 -24.28 -13.53
CA ASP A 43 9.34 -23.30 -13.33
C ASP A 43 8.57 -23.64 -12.05
N GLU A 44 8.92 -23.01 -10.93
CA GLU A 44 8.25 -23.27 -9.66
C GLU A 44 6.80 -22.74 -9.64
N CYS A 45 6.45 -21.82 -10.53
CA CYS A 45 5.10 -21.30 -10.67
C CYS A 45 4.18 -22.35 -11.30
N ASP A 46 4.60 -22.94 -12.42
CA ASP A 46 3.84 -24.00 -13.11
C ASP A 46 3.73 -25.27 -12.27
N LEU A 47 4.74 -25.57 -11.46
CA LEU A 47 4.74 -26.72 -10.55
C LEU A 47 3.94 -26.46 -9.25
N GLY A 48 3.58 -25.21 -8.96
CA GLY A 48 2.93 -24.83 -7.71
C GLY A 48 3.82 -25.01 -6.46
N GLU A 49 5.14 -24.98 -6.63
CA GLU A 49 6.12 -25.13 -5.55
C GLU A 49 6.53 -23.78 -4.93
N HIS A 50 6.02 -22.67 -5.50
CA HIS A 50 6.26 -21.32 -5.01
C HIS A 50 5.62 -21.04 -3.64
N LYS A 51 6.16 -20.03 -2.93
CA LYS A 51 5.70 -19.60 -1.59
C LYS A 51 5.05 -18.23 -1.58
N CYS A 52 4.64 -17.74 -2.74
CA CYS A 52 3.93 -16.46 -2.86
C CYS A 52 2.66 -16.44 -2.01
N ASN A 53 2.28 -15.24 -1.56
CA ASN A 53 1.02 -15.00 -0.88
C ASN A 53 -0.17 -15.46 -1.74
N SER A 54 -1.30 -15.84 -1.13
CA SER A 54 -2.52 -16.15 -1.89
C SER A 54 -3.03 -14.95 -2.71
N ASN A 55 -2.75 -13.74 -2.25
CA ASN A 55 -3.02 -12.48 -2.96
C ASN A 55 -1.84 -11.99 -3.80
N ALA A 56 -0.91 -12.88 -4.17
CA ALA A 56 0.18 -12.59 -5.10
C ALA A 56 0.11 -13.47 -6.35
N GLU A 57 0.71 -13.00 -7.43
CA GLU A 57 1.03 -13.75 -8.63
C GLU A 57 2.48 -14.23 -8.55
N CYS A 58 2.70 -15.48 -8.94
CA CYS A 58 4.04 -16.04 -9.09
C CYS A 58 4.57 -15.70 -10.48
N ILE A 59 5.80 -15.21 -10.55
CA ILE A 59 6.49 -14.87 -11.78
C ILE A 59 7.74 -15.72 -11.86
N ASN A 60 7.79 -16.65 -12.80
CA ASN A 60 8.96 -17.51 -12.95
C ASN A 60 10.16 -16.68 -13.44
N THR A 61 11.33 -16.98 -12.88
CA THR A 61 12.60 -16.34 -13.24
C THR A 61 13.67 -17.41 -13.42
N ARG A 62 14.77 -17.09 -14.10
CA ARG A 62 15.78 -18.12 -14.36
C ARG A 62 16.48 -18.57 -13.07
N GLY A 63 16.16 -19.77 -12.60
CA GLY A 63 16.67 -20.43 -11.42
C GLY A 63 15.89 -20.11 -10.14
N SER A 64 14.76 -19.44 -10.22
CA SER A 64 13.92 -19.08 -9.07
C SER A 64 12.57 -18.50 -9.50
N TYR A 65 11.83 -17.89 -8.59
CA TYR A 65 10.62 -17.15 -8.89
C TYR A 65 10.55 -15.90 -8.04
N ASP A 66 9.83 -14.91 -8.57
CA ASP A 66 9.42 -13.71 -7.83
C ASP A 66 7.92 -13.79 -7.52
N CYS A 67 7.51 -13.00 -6.53
CA CYS A 67 6.12 -12.85 -6.16
C CYS A 67 5.72 -11.38 -6.25
N GLU A 68 4.61 -11.09 -6.92
CA GLU A 68 4.07 -9.73 -7.02
C GLU A 68 2.64 -9.70 -6.47
N CYS A 69 2.33 -8.76 -5.58
CA CYS A 69 0.97 -8.65 -5.05
C CYS A 69 -0.02 -8.31 -6.17
N LYS A 70 -1.16 -8.99 -6.18
CA LYS A 70 -2.26 -8.74 -7.13
C LYS A 70 -2.79 -7.32 -6.98
N GLU A 71 -3.48 -6.84 -8.03
CA GLU A 71 -4.18 -5.56 -7.99
C GLU A 71 -5.08 -5.46 -6.74
N GLY A 72 -5.02 -4.32 -6.06
CA GLY A 72 -5.71 -4.13 -4.78
C GLY A 72 -4.93 -4.55 -3.55
N PHE A 73 -3.71 -5.07 -3.70
CA PHE A 73 -2.84 -5.43 -2.59
C PHE A 73 -1.45 -4.77 -2.71
N THR A 74 -0.79 -4.61 -1.59
CA THR A 74 0.57 -4.08 -1.48
C THR A 74 1.41 -4.94 -0.54
N GLY A 75 2.72 -4.99 -0.76
CA GLY A 75 3.66 -5.76 0.06
C GLY A 75 4.82 -6.30 -0.77
N ASP A 76 5.45 -7.37 -0.28
CA ASP A 76 6.64 -7.99 -0.88
C ASP A 76 6.34 -9.26 -1.69
N GLY A 77 5.06 -9.53 -1.98
CA GLY A 77 4.62 -10.71 -2.70
C GLY A 77 4.54 -11.99 -1.85
N GLN A 78 5.28 -12.08 -0.73
CA GLN A 78 5.10 -13.14 0.26
C GLN A 78 4.06 -12.75 1.32
N THR A 79 4.02 -11.46 1.65
CA THR A 79 2.99 -10.81 2.45
C THR A 79 2.31 -9.76 1.59
N CYS A 80 1.01 -9.93 1.35
CA CYS A 80 0.18 -8.97 0.63
C CYS A 80 -0.99 -8.54 1.52
N ILE A 81 -1.11 -7.24 1.75
CA ILE A 81 -2.21 -6.62 2.50
C ILE A 81 -3.04 -5.74 1.58
N ALA A 82 -4.34 -5.60 1.87
CA ALA A 82 -5.23 -4.78 1.05
C ALA A 82 -4.70 -3.34 0.98
N ASP A 83 -4.57 -2.83 -0.24
CA ASP A 83 -4.16 -1.46 -0.49
C ASP A 83 -5.38 -0.55 -0.40
N GLY A 84 -5.33 0.43 0.50
CA GLY A 84 -6.38 1.43 0.65
C GLY A 84 -6.69 2.20 -0.64
N CYS A 85 -5.78 2.25 -1.62
CA CYS A 85 -6.05 2.88 -2.90
C CYS A 85 -7.16 2.15 -3.67
N TYR A 86 -7.31 0.84 -3.48
CA TYR A 86 -8.37 0.06 -4.14
C TYR A 86 -9.51 -0.28 -3.18
N ASN A 87 -9.23 -0.31 -1.87
CA ASN A 87 -10.20 -0.61 -0.83
C ASN A 87 -10.41 0.59 0.11
N HIS A 88 -11.27 1.52 -0.30
CA HIS A 88 -11.66 2.70 0.48
C HIS A 88 -13.15 3.02 0.31
N THR A 89 -13.68 3.82 1.25
CA THR A 89 -15.05 4.34 1.19
C THR A 89 -15.06 5.80 0.73
N ASN A 90 -16.04 6.17 -0.09
CA ASN A 90 -16.18 7.55 -0.56
C ASN A 90 -16.99 8.41 0.40
N LEU A 91 -16.43 9.56 0.78
CA LEU A 91 -17.14 10.66 1.44
C LEU A 91 -17.65 11.61 0.36
N THR A 92 -18.96 11.77 0.27
CA THR A 92 -19.60 12.48 -0.86
C THR A 92 -20.51 13.63 -0.44
N GLU A 93 -20.82 13.74 0.85
CA GLU A 93 -21.76 14.73 1.37
C GLU A 93 -21.31 16.16 1.04
N ALA A 94 -22.17 16.94 0.37
CA ALA A 94 -21.90 18.34 0.02
C ALA A 94 -21.59 19.20 1.25
N ASN A 95 -22.22 18.88 2.38
CA ASN A 95 -21.99 19.59 3.63
C ASN A 95 -20.60 19.34 4.23
N ARG A 96 -19.77 18.47 3.64
CA ARG A 96 -18.40 18.19 4.09
C ARG A 96 -17.38 19.20 3.52
N LYS A 97 -17.77 20.05 2.58
CA LYS A 97 -16.90 21.09 2.04
C LYS A 97 -16.48 22.11 3.09
N SER A 98 -15.23 22.56 3.00
CA SER A 98 -14.62 23.54 3.88
C SER A 98 -15.27 24.93 3.81
N ASP A 99 -15.96 25.26 2.72
CA ASP A 99 -16.72 26.50 2.54
C ASP A 99 -18.20 26.37 2.96
N TYR A 100 -18.71 25.15 3.15
CA TYR A 100 -20.06 24.93 3.64
C TYR A 100 -20.23 25.58 5.01
N SER A 101 -21.19 26.49 5.14
CA SER A 101 -21.45 27.24 6.37
C SER A 101 -22.37 26.46 7.31
N THR A 102 -21.89 26.12 8.50
CA THR A 102 -22.70 25.42 9.52
C THR A 102 -23.43 26.45 10.41
N PRO A 103 -24.76 26.34 10.59
CA PRO A 103 -25.49 27.17 11.53
C PRO A 103 -25.02 26.96 12.97
N GLN A 104 -24.83 28.05 13.72
CA GLN A 104 -24.28 28.00 15.09
C GLN A 104 -25.20 27.34 16.14
N PHE A 105 -26.49 27.20 15.83
CA PHE A 105 -27.52 26.66 16.72
C PHE A 105 -28.29 25.50 16.08
N GLY A 106 -27.68 24.80 15.11
CA GLY A 106 -28.23 23.62 14.45
C GLY A 106 -27.59 22.32 14.94
N PRO A 107 -28.12 21.14 14.53
CA PRO A 107 -27.47 19.87 14.82
C PRO A 107 -26.10 19.81 14.13
N SER A 108 -25.03 19.67 14.91
CA SER A 108 -23.71 19.37 14.37
C SER A 108 -23.68 17.91 13.92
N LEU A 109 -23.25 17.68 12.69
CA LEU A 109 -22.89 16.33 12.25
C LEU A 109 -21.56 15.92 12.90
N CYS A 110 -21.27 14.63 12.91
CA CYS A 110 -20.00 14.11 13.41
C CYS A 110 -19.50 12.89 12.65
N ASP A 111 -18.18 12.70 12.68
CA ASP A 111 -17.49 11.55 12.11
C ASP A 111 -17.13 10.55 13.22
N SER A 112 -18.10 10.20 14.08
CA SER A 112 -17.90 9.28 15.21
C SER A 112 -17.82 7.81 14.81
N GLU A 113 -18.25 7.49 13.60
CA GLU A 113 -18.28 6.13 13.05
C GLU A 113 -17.25 5.91 11.94
N LEU A 114 -16.44 6.93 11.60
CA LEU A 114 -15.40 6.78 10.58
C LEU A 114 -14.20 6.03 11.15
N GLU A 115 -13.96 4.84 10.60
CA GLU A 115 -12.74 4.06 10.84
C GLU A 115 -12.30 3.40 9.53
N GLY A 116 -11.01 3.53 9.17
CA GLY A 116 -10.44 2.95 7.95
C GLY A 116 -10.18 3.97 6.83
N TRP A 117 -10.01 3.47 5.60
CA TRP A 117 -9.62 4.28 4.45
C TRP A 117 -10.81 4.97 3.78
N TYR A 118 -10.70 6.29 3.63
CA TYR A 118 -11.71 7.13 2.98
C TYR A 118 -11.11 8.04 1.91
N ARG A 119 -11.95 8.42 0.94
CA ARG A 119 -11.64 9.38 -0.11
C ARG A 119 -12.72 10.44 -0.22
N PHE A 120 -12.33 11.70 -0.37
CA PHE A 120 -13.29 12.77 -0.72
C PHE A 120 -13.61 12.69 -2.21
N VAL A 121 -14.90 12.64 -2.55
CA VAL A 121 -15.36 12.57 -3.95
C VAL A 121 -16.55 13.50 -4.17
N GLY A 122 -16.61 14.10 -5.36
CA GLY A 122 -17.77 14.87 -5.80
C GLY A 122 -18.00 16.11 -4.94
N ALA A 123 -19.22 16.27 -4.43
CA ALA A 123 -19.62 17.48 -3.71
C ALA A 123 -18.85 17.69 -2.40
N ALA A 124 -18.24 16.65 -1.81
CA ALA A 124 -17.36 16.78 -0.65
C ALA A 124 -15.98 17.38 -1.00
N GLY A 125 -15.62 17.45 -2.28
CA GLY A 125 -14.28 17.82 -2.77
C GLY A 125 -13.44 16.61 -3.16
N THR A 126 -12.15 16.85 -3.36
CA THR A 126 -11.17 15.85 -3.84
C THR A 126 -10.11 15.50 -2.81
N LYS A 127 -9.91 16.36 -1.80
CA LYS A 127 -8.88 16.21 -0.77
C LYS A 127 -9.23 16.98 0.51
N MET A 128 -8.56 16.67 1.61
CA MET A 128 -8.61 17.47 2.84
C MET A 128 -7.93 18.84 2.60
N PRO A 129 -8.40 19.96 3.16
CA PRO A 129 -7.68 21.23 3.06
C PRO A 129 -6.38 21.18 3.86
N THR A 130 -5.33 21.84 3.35
CA THR A 130 -4.06 22.04 4.07
C THR A 130 -3.95 23.43 4.70
N THR A 131 -4.94 24.29 4.43
CA THR A 131 -5.10 25.59 5.05
C THR A 131 -6.11 25.48 6.17
N ARG A 132 -5.92 26.28 7.24
CA ARG A 132 -6.84 26.35 8.37
C ARG A 132 -8.29 26.52 7.89
N VAL A 133 -9.15 25.62 8.33
CA VAL A 133 -10.61 25.77 8.19
C VAL A 133 -11.14 26.39 9.47
N SER A 134 -11.95 27.44 9.33
CA SER A 134 -12.59 28.08 10.49
C SER A 134 -13.64 27.17 11.10
N ALA A 135 -13.91 27.33 12.40
CA ALA A 135 -15.01 26.64 13.07
C ALA A 135 -16.36 26.95 12.39
N TYR A 136 -17.36 26.08 12.60
CA TYR A 136 -18.68 26.16 11.97
C TYR A 136 -18.64 26.01 10.44
N ARG A 137 -17.78 25.13 9.96
CA ARG A 137 -17.70 24.70 8.57
C ARG A 137 -17.88 23.19 8.44
N CYS A 138 -18.07 22.73 7.22
CA CYS A 138 -18.20 21.32 6.88
C CYS A 138 -19.24 20.52 7.70
N GLY A 139 -20.34 21.19 8.05
CA GLY A 139 -21.49 20.60 8.72
C GLY A 139 -21.25 20.28 10.19
N THR A 140 -20.19 20.83 10.78
CA THR A 140 -19.79 20.57 12.17
C THR A 140 -19.42 21.87 12.90
N ASP A 141 -19.37 21.81 14.23
CA ASP A 141 -18.82 22.90 15.04
C ASP A 141 -17.29 23.00 14.90
N TRP A 142 -16.59 21.87 14.96
CA TRP A 142 -15.13 21.79 14.97
C TRP A 142 -14.60 21.21 13.66
N SER A 143 -14.20 22.11 12.77
CA SER A 143 -13.84 21.81 11.40
C SER A 143 -12.39 21.33 11.31
N GLY A 144 -12.17 20.17 10.68
CA GLY A 144 -10.86 19.53 10.52
C GLY A 144 -10.14 19.88 9.22
N TRP A 145 -8.81 20.08 9.29
CA TRP A 145 -7.92 20.22 8.13
C TRP A 145 -6.58 19.52 8.37
N LEU A 146 -5.90 19.14 7.29
CA LEU A 146 -4.60 18.49 7.33
C LEU A 146 -3.53 19.51 7.75
N ASP A 147 -2.76 19.19 8.79
CA ASP A 147 -1.60 19.97 9.19
C ASP A 147 -0.38 19.53 8.37
N GLY A 148 -0.01 20.37 7.40
CA GLY A 148 1.07 20.12 6.45
C GLY A 148 0.58 19.80 5.03
N VAL A 149 1.45 19.18 4.24
CA VAL A 149 1.20 18.89 2.82
C VAL A 149 0.79 17.44 2.60
N HIS A 150 0.04 17.21 1.52
CA HIS A 150 -0.24 15.87 1.04
C HIS A 150 1.05 15.18 0.55
N PRO A 151 1.18 13.86 0.72
CA PRO A 151 2.33 13.11 0.20
C PRO A 151 2.39 13.10 -1.33
N THR A 152 3.59 12.87 -1.86
CA THR A 152 3.80 12.43 -3.24
C THR A 152 3.54 10.92 -3.36
N VAL A 153 3.46 10.40 -4.59
CA VAL A 153 3.32 8.95 -4.81
C VAL A 153 4.52 8.18 -4.23
N GLY A 154 5.73 8.72 -4.36
CA GLY A 154 6.95 8.07 -3.88
C GLY A 154 7.10 8.02 -2.36
N ASP A 155 6.37 8.87 -1.63
CA ASP A 155 6.38 8.86 -0.15
C ASP A 155 5.62 7.65 0.43
N GLY A 156 4.76 7.01 -0.36
CA GLY A 156 3.93 5.91 0.09
C GLY A 156 2.90 6.34 1.13
N GLU A 157 2.66 5.48 2.12
CA GLU A 157 1.79 5.77 3.25
C GLU A 157 2.53 6.60 4.31
N VAL A 158 2.03 7.80 4.61
CA VAL A 158 2.65 8.70 5.59
C VAL A 158 1.71 9.03 6.73
N SER A 159 2.26 9.11 7.94
CA SER A 159 1.52 9.66 9.08
C SER A 159 1.44 11.18 8.99
N ARG A 160 0.24 11.72 9.21
CA ARG A 160 -0.05 13.17 9.25
C ARG A 160 -0.96 13.50 10.42
N LYS A 161 -0.97 14.76 10.80
CA LYS A 161 -1.88 15.31 11.79
C LYS A 161 -3.06 16.01 11.11
N VAL A 162 -4.22 15.90 11.70
CA VAL A 162 -5.39 16.72 11.39
C VAL A 162 -5.67 17.61 12.58
N CYS A 163 -5.71 18.91 12.32
CA CYS A 163 -6.07 19.92 13.28
C CYS A 163 -7.57 20.19 13.23
N PHE A 164 -8.20 20.34 14.40
CA PHE A 164 -9.62 20.68 14.50
C PHE A 164 -9.79 22.04 15.16
N SER A 165 -10.59 22.89 14.53
CA SER A 165 -10.66 24.30 14.93
C SER A 165 -11.63 24.58 16.06
N ASP A 166 -11.26 25.59 16.85
CA ASP A 166 -12.21 26.42 17.58
C ASP A 166 -12.18 27.88 17.04
N ARG A 167 -13.01 28.74 17.64
CA ARG A 167 -13.09 30.16 17.29
C ARG A 167 -11.88 31.01 17.70
N GLN A 168 -11.01 30.52 18.58
CA GLN A 168 -10.07 31.35 19.33
C GLN A 168 -8.61 31.08 18.99
N THR A 169 -8.21 29.81 18.86
CA THR A 169 -6.81 29.38 18.86
C THR A 169 -6.30 28.90 17.51
N GLY A 170 -7.20 28.61 16.57
CA GLY A 170 -6.80 27.92 15.35
C GLY A 170 -6.96 26.44 15.52
N CYS A 171 -5.92 25.73 15.93
CA CYS A 171 -5.97 24.28 16.16
C CYS A 171 -6.18 24.01 17.65
N ARG A 172 -7.36 23.50 18.02
CA ARG A 172 -7.70 23.20 19.41
C ARG A 172 -7.14 21.85 19.86
N TYR A 173 -7.24 20.85 18.99
CA TYR A 173 -6.67 19.53 19.22
C TYR A 173 -6.38 18.84 17.88
N GLU A 174 -5.61 17.76 17.97
CA GLU A 174 -5.12 17.02 16.82
C GLU A 174 -5.53 15.55 16.86
N ARG A 175 -5.55 14.93 15.68
CA ARG A 175 -5.57 13.47 15.50
C ARG A 175 -4.52 13.06 14.49
N ASN A 176 -3.82 11.97 14.77
CA ASN A 176 -2.97 11.35 13.78
C ASN A 176 -3.81 10.48 12.85
N ILE A 177 -3.54 10.56 11.56
CA ILE A 177 -4.11 9.73 10.51
C ILE A 177 -2.98 9.25 9.59
N PHE A 178 -3.26 8.27 8.75
CA PHE A 178 -2.41 7.97 7.60
C PHE A 178 -2.98 8.59 6.33
N VAL A 179 -2.11 9.05 5.44
CA VAL A 179 -2.47 9.64 4.15
C VAL A 179 -1.62 8.97 3.08
N LYS A 180 -2.24 8.59 1.97
CA LYS A 180 -1.54 8.01 0.83
C LYS A 180 -1.99 8.68 -0.46
N ASN A 181 -1.03 8.91 -1.35
CA ASN A 181 -1.27 9.43 -2.69
C ASN A 181 -1.35 8.26 -3.67
N CYS A 182 -2.53 8.05 -4.26
CA CYS A 182 -2.80 6.97 -5.22
C CYS A 182 -2.56 7.41 -6.67
N GLY A 183 -1.75 8.45 -6.87
CA GLY A 183 -1.44 9.05 -8.17
C GLY A 183 -2.42 10.13 -8.58
N SER A 184 -3.70 9.77 -8.73
CA SER A 184 -4.74 10.70 -9.20
C SER A 184 -5.65 11.25 -8.08
N TYR A 185 -5.56 10.70 -6.87
CA TYR A 185 -6.33 11.11 -5.70
C TYR A 185 -5.63 10.73 -4.41
N PHE A 186 -6.15 11.25 -3.29
CA PHE A 186 -5.67 10.95 -1.96
C PHE A 186 -6.69 10.11 -1.20
N ILE A 187 -6.19 9.20 -0.38
CA ILE A 187 -6.96 8.48 0.61
C ILE A 187 -6.43 8.82 2.01
N TYR A 188 -7.31 8.68 2.99
CA TYR A 188 -7.06 9.04 4.38
C TYR A 188 -7.54 7.89 5.27
N SER A 189 -6.66 7.32 6.08
CA SER A 189 -7.05 6.37 7.12
C SER A 189 -7.57 7.15 8.30
N LEU A 190 -8.88 7.42 8.29
CA LEU A 190 -9.55 8.25 9.29
C LEU A 190 -9.86 7.44 10.54
N VAL A 191 -9.97 8.15 11.66
CA VAL A 191 -10.28 7.59 12.97
C VAL A 191 -11.53 8.25 13.54
N SER A 192 -12.21 7.55 14.44
CA SER A 192 -13.44 8.05 15.04
C SER A 192 -13.18 9.32 15.85
N LEU A 193 -14.08 10.29 15.70
CA LEU A 193 -14.00 11.58 16.37
C LEU A 193 -15.07 11.74 17.45
N SER A 194 -14.82 12.63 18.40
CA SER A 194 -15.86 13.11 19.31
C SER A 194 -16.93 13.87 18.52
N CYS A 195 -18.20 13.66 18.85
CA CYS A 195 -19.28 14.39 18.20
C CYS A 195 -19.15 15.90 18.45
N SER A 196 -19.46 16.68 17.41
CA SER A 196 -19.04 18.07 17.12
C SER A 196 -17.79 18.23 16.24
N SER A 197 -17.17 17.14 15.75
CA SER A 197 -15.98 17.22 14.87
C SER A 197 -16.13 16.42 13.59
N ARG A 198 -15.64 16.98 12.48
CA ARG A 198 -15.61 16.32 11.16
C ARG A 198 -14.38 16.70 10.36
N TYR A 199 -13.95 15.77 9.52
CA TYR A 199 -12.95 15.98 8.50
C TYR A 199 -13.57 16.75 7.32
N CYS A 200 -13.08 17.95 7.04
CA CYS A 200 -13.55 18.73 5.91
C CYS A 200 -12.84 18.34 4.61
N GLY A 201 -13.52 18.54 3.48
CA GLY A 201 -12.95 18.41 2.14
C GLY A 201 -12.85 19.76 1.42
N THR A 202 -12.01 19.83 0.39
CA THR A 202 -11.80 20.97 -0.51
C THR A 202 -11.55 20.48 -1.93
N GLU A 203 -11.55 21.38 -2.91
CA GLU A 203 -11.03 21.09 -4.26
C GLU A 203 -9.51 20.90 -4.26
#